data_AF-A0A7C3W2R9-F1
#
_entry.id   AF-A0A7C3W2R9-F1
#
_cell.length_a   1.000
_cell.length_b   1.000
_cell.length_c   1.000
_cell.angle_alpha   90.00
_cell.angle_beta   90.00
_cell.angle_gamma   90.00
#
_symmetry.space_group_name_H-M   'P 1'
#
loop_
_entity.id
_entity.type
_entity.pdbx_description
1 polymer ?
#
loop_
_entity_poly.entity_id
_entity_poly.type
_entity_poly.pdbx_seq_one_letter_code
_entity_poly.pdbx_strand_id
1 'polypeptide(L)'
;MSQLLSNAINQTEDAIQVLTHILELTDGLIDAIRTGDAPMIHSILTSRETECMTIAEALNTLDSTLSKLRKPNYPTGDWHTLAGSIRKLEELRETLIVRQSECENLLVSELTKCKNELKALGLSRELKTAYRSPQGPQTSRFVDKKR
;
A
#
# COMPACT_ATOMS: atom_id res chain seq x y z
N MET A 1 20.53 25.97 -25.93
CA MET A 1 20.19 24.71 -25.23
C MET A 1 18.97 24.11 -25.92
N SER A 2 18.94 22.81 -26.20
CA SER A 2 17.74 22.20 -26.81
C SER A 2 16.62 22.12 -25.78
N GLN A 3 15.50 22.79 -26.08
CA GLN A 3 14.33 22.80 -25.20
C GLN A 3 13.77 21.40 -24.96
N LEU A 4 13.86 20.50 -25.96
CA LEU A 4 13.38 19.13 -25.82
C LEU A 4 14.24 18.29 -24.86
N LEU A 5 15.57 18.45 -24.91
CA LEU A 5 16.48 17.74 -24.01
C LEU A 5 16.38 18.27 -22.58
N SER A 6 16.30 19.59 -22.42
CA SER A 6 16.07 20.23 -21.12
C SER A 6 14.75 19.78 -20.51
N ASN A 7 13.69 19.68 -21.31
CA ASN A 7 12.39 19.19 -20.84
C ASN A 7 12.45 17.72 -20.42
N ALA A 8 13.18 16.87 -21.16
CA ALA A 8 13.32 15.45 -20.80
C ALA A 8 14.05 15.27 -19.46
N ILE A 9 15.11 16.06 -19.22
CA ILE A 9 15.85 16.04 -17.95
C ILE A 9 14.91 16.44 -16.81
N ASN A 10 14.24 17.59 -16.92
CA ASN A 10 13.34 18.08 -15.88
C ASN A 10 12.18 17.09 -15.62
N GLN A 11 11.58 16.52 -16.67
CA GLN A 11 10.52 15.51 -16.51
C GLN A 11 11.02 14.23 -15.85
N THR A 12 12.29 13.85 -16.08
CA THR A 12 12.90 12.71 -15.38
C THR A 12 13.09 13.02 -13.90
N GLU A 13 13.53 14.25 -13.57
CA GLU A 13 13.67 14.71 -12.19
C GLU A 13 12.32 14.79 -11.45
N ASP A 14 11.28 15.30 -12.11
CA ASP A 14 9.91 15.31 -11.59
C ASP A 14 9.41 13.89 -11.28
N ALA A 15 9.62 12.95 -12.22
CA ALA A 15 9.26 11.55 -12.02
C ALA A 15 10.03 10.90 -10.86
N ILE A 16 11.32 11.23 -10.70
CA ILE A 16 12.15 10.79 -9.56
C ILE A 16 11.56 11.30 -8.24
N GLN A 17 11.15 12.57 -8.19
CA GLN A 17 10.61 13.17 -6.98
C GLN A 17 9.31 12.49 -6.54
N VAL A 18 8.37 12.31 -7.48
CA VAL A 18 7.10 11.62 -7.21
C VAL A 18 7.35 10.17 -6.77
N LEU A 19 8.25 9.45 -7.44
CA LEU A 19 8.55 8.06 -7.10
C LEU A 19 9.22 7.93 -5.72
N THR A 20 10.07 8.89 -5.36
CA THR A 20 10.68 8.97 -4.02
C THR A 20 9.60 9.17 -2.97
N HIS A 21 8.63 10.06 -3.21
CA HIS A 21 7.55 10.27 -2.28
C HIS A 21 6.64 9.03 -2.13
N ILE A 22 6.33 8.33 -3.22
CA ILE A 22 5.59 7.06 -3.16
C ILE A 22 6.35 6.02 -2.33
N LEU A 23 7.68 5.97 -2.45
CA LEU A 23 8.52 5.08 -1.65
C LEU A 23 8.42 5.43 -0.15
N GLU A 24 8.50 6.71 0.22
CA GLU A 24 8.30 7.18 1.60
C GLU A 24 6.93 6.78 2.16
N LEU A 25 5.86 6.95 1.36
CA LEU A 25 4.52 6.52 1.73
C LEU A 25 4.45 4.99 1.90
N THR A 26 5.19 4.23 1.09
CA THR A 26 5.26 2.76 1.19
C THR A 26 5.93 2.33 2.48
N ASP A 27 7.04 2.98 2.82
CA ASP A 27 7.77 2.73 4.07
C ASP A 27 6.92 3.10 5.29
N GLY A 28 6.26 4.26 5.25
CA GLY A 28 5.33 4.68 6.30
C GLY A 28 4.15 3.72 6.45
N LEU A 29 3.65 3.15 5.34
CA LEU A 29 2.57 2.16 5.37
C LEU A 29 3.04 0.88 6.07
N ILE A 30 4.24 0.40 5.76
CA ILE A 30 4.85 -0.78 6.40
C ILE A 30 4.95 -0.56 7.91
N ASP A 31 5.41 0.61 8.35
CA ASP A 31 5.55 0.93 9.77
C ASP A 31 4.19 1.07 10.47
N ALA A 32 3.20 1.66 9.81
CA ALA A 32 1.83 1.76 10.32
C ALA A 32 1.19 0.37 10.47
N ILE A 33 1.42 -0.55 9.53
CA ILE A 33 0.96 -1.95 9.63
C ILE A 33 1.61 -2.66 10.82
N ARG A 34 2.94 -2.53 10.97
CA ARG A 34 3.69 -3.16 12.07
C ARG A 34 3.22 -2.70 13.46
N THR A 35 2.81 -1.44 13.57
CA THR A 35 2.33 -0.83 14.82
C THR A 35 0.83 -1.01 15.04
N GLY A 36 0.08 -1.45 14.01
CA GLY A 36 -1.37 -1.61 14.07
C GLY A 36 -2.14 -0.29 14.07
N ASP A 37 -1.53 0.81 13.59
CA ASP A 37 -2.15 2.14 13.54
C ASP A 37 -3.13 2.25 12.36
N ALA A 38 -4.35 1.76 12.57
CA ALA A 38 -5.39 1.74 11.54
C ALA A 38 -5.73 3.13 10.94
N PRO A 39 -5.85 4.22 11.73
CA PRO A 39 -5.99 5.57 11.19
C PRO A 39 -4.84 5.98 10.25
N MET A 40 -3.59 5.71 10.64
CA MET A 40 -2.43 6.04 9.81
C MET A 40 -2.41 5.21 8.51
N ILE A 41 -2.71 3.91 8.59
CA ILE A 41 -2.83 3.04 7.41
C ILE A 41 -3.83 3.63 6.41
N HIS A 42 -5.03 4.03 6.86
CA HIS A 42 -6.03 4.63 5.99
C HIS A 42 -5.55 5.94 5.37
N SER A 43 -4.96 6.84 6.17
CA SER A 43 -4.44 8.12 5.69
C SER A 43 -3.39 7.95 4.60
N ILE A 44 -2.47 7.00 4.77
CA ILE A 44 -1.41 6.72 3.80
C ILE A 44 -2.00 6.12 2.53
N LEU A 45 -2.93 5.17 2.63
CA LEU A 45 -3.56 4.56 1.44
C LEU A 45 -4.30 5.60 0.58
N THR A 46 -5.04 6.53 1.19
CA THR A 46 -5.69 7.63 0.46
C THR A 46 -4.68 8.53 -0.24
N SER A 47 -3.57 8.84 0.43
CA SER A 47 -2.50 9.67 -0.15
C SER A 47 -1.82 8.96 -1.34
N ARG A 48 -1.54 7.66 -1.20
CA ARG A 48 -0.93 6.85 -2.27
C ARG A 48 -1.80 6.76 -3.52
N GLU A 49 -3.13 6.69 -3.38
CA GLU A 49 -4.02 6.62 -4.55
C GLU A 49 -3.86 7.86 -5.46
N THR A 50 -3.72 9.03 -4.86
CA THR A 50 -3.49 10.29 -5.59
C THR A 50 -2.11 10.29 -6.27
N GLU A 51 -1.05 9.93 -5.53
CA GLU A 51 0.32 9.92 -6.04
C GLU A 51 0.55 8.87 -7.14
N CYS A 52 -0.12 7.71 -7.06
CA CYS A 52 -0.06 6.67 -8.10
C CYS A 52 -0.63 7.17 -9.44
N MET A 53 -1.62 8.05 -9.42
CA MET A 53 -2.13 8.68 -10.64
C MET A 53 -1.12 9.69 -11.19
N THR A 54 -0.54 10.52 -10.31
CA THR A 54 0.47 11.52 -10.68
C THR A 54 1.71 10.90 -11.33
N ILE A 55 2.23 9.79 -10.78
CA ILE A 55 3.40 9.13 -11.38
C ILE A 55 3.09 8.50 -12.74
N ALA A 56 1.88 7.97 -12.95
CA ALA A 56 1.49 7.40 -14.23
C ALA A 56 1.46 8.47 -15.32
N GLU A 57 0.92 9.65 -15.02
CA GLU A 57 0.92 10.81 -15.91
C GLU A 57 2.34 11.32 -16.20
N ALA A 58 3.19 11.41 -15.17
CA ALA A 58 4.58 11.84 -15.30
C ALA A 58 5.38 10.88 -16.21
N LEU A 59 5.25 9.57 -16.00
CA LEU A 59 5.94 8.56 -16.81
C LEU A 59 5.44 8.54 -18.27
N ASN A 60 4.13 8.66 -18.49
CA ASN A 60 3.57 8.76 -19.85
C ASN A 60 4.08 10.01 -20.59
N THR A 61 4.17 11.13 -19.87
CA THR A 61 4.70 12.39 -20.42
C THR A 61 6.18 12.26 -20.76
N LEU A 62 6.96 11.66 -19.87
CA LEU A 62 8.38 11.39 -20.08
C LEU A 62 8.61 10.48 -21.28
N ASP A 63 7.87 9.37 -21.41
CA ASP A 63 7.99 8.45 -22.55
C ASP A 63 7.66 9.13 -23.88
N SER A 64 6.64 10.00 -23.90
CA SER A 64 6.33 10.84 -25.07
C SER A 64 7.48 11.79 -25.45
N THR A 65 8.20 12.32 -24.47
CA THR A 65 9.35 13.21 -24.71
C THR A 65 10.58 12.44 -25.17
N LEU A 66 10.87 11.30 -24.53
CA LEU A 66 11.99 10.41 -24.89
C LEU A 66 11.83 9.82 -26.29
N SER A 67 10.61 9.45 -26.71
CA SER A 67 10.36 8.95 -28.07
C SER A 67 10.59 9.99 -29.17
N LYS A 68 10.49 11.29 -28.85
CA LYS A 68 10.79 12.42 -29.75
C LYS A 68 12.26 12.79 -29.77
N LEU A 69 13.02 12.37 -28.75
CA LEU A 69 14.47 12.58 -28.67
C LEU A 69 15.18 11.66 -29.67
N ARG A 70 15.53 12.22 -30.83
CA ARG A 70 16.57 11.65 -31.68
C ARG A 70 17.95 12.06 -31.12
N LYS A 71 19.07 11.54 -31.63
CA LYS A 71 20.43 12.06 -31.37
C LYS A 71 20.82 13.14 -32.40
N PRO A 72 20.28 14.38 -32.40
CA PRO A 72 20.94 15.49 -33.06
C PRO A 72 22.10 15.98 -32.18
N ASN A 73 22.87 16.95 -32.69
CA ASN A 73 24.07 17.55 -32.11
C ASN A 73 23.86 18.23 -30.73
N TYR A 74 23.42 17.48 -29.71
CA TYR A 74 23.33 17.98 -28.34
C TYR A 74 24.70 17.86 -27.65
N PRO A 75 24.98 18.72 -26.67
CA PRO A 75 26.19 18.60 -25.85
C PRO A 75 26.25 17.21 -25.20
N THR A 76 27.41 16.56 -25.26
CA THR A 76 27.63 15.22 -24.70
C THR A 76 27.31 15.18 -23.20
N GLY A 77 27.57 16.28 -22.48
CA GLY A 77 27.27 16.43 -21.04
C GLY A 77 25.78 16.28 -20.72
N ASP A 78 24.89 16.91 -21.51
CA ASP A 78 23.45 16.89 -21.25
C ASP A 78 22.86 15.47 -21.46
N TRP A 79 23.39 14.71 -22.42
CA TRP A 79 23.04 13.29 -22.61
C TRP A 79 23.49 12.42 -21.43
N HIS A 80 24.67 12.68 -20.86
CA HIS A 80 25.13 11.97 -19.67
C HIS A 80 24.26 12.30 -18.45
N THR A 81 23.83 13.55 -18.29
CA THR A 81 22.90 13.96 -17.22
C THR A 81 21.55 13.25 -17.35
N LEU A 82 20.97 13.22 -18.57
CA LEU A 82 19.73 12.49 -18.82
C LEU A 82 19.88 10.99 -18.53
N ALA A 83 20.95 10.37 -19.04
CA ALA A 83 21.21 8.94 -18.81
C ALA A 83 21.39 8.61 -17.33
N GLY A 84 22.09 9.47 -16.57
CA GLY A 84 22.24 9.33 -15.13
C GLY A 84 20.91 9.45 -14.38
N SER A 85 20.05 10.38 -14.81
CA SER A 85 18.71 10.57 -14.21
C SER A 85 17.79 9.39 -14.51
N ILE A 86 17.77 8.89 -15.76
CA ILE A 86 16.99 7.70 -16.12
C ILE A 86 17.43 6.49 -15.30
N ARG A 87 18.73 6.27 -15.16
CA ARG A 87 19.25 5.18 -14.32
C ARG A 87 18.79 5.30 -12.87
N LYS A 88 18.82 6.50 -12.29
CA LYS A 88 18.32 6.74 -10.92
C LYS A 88 16.82 6.44 -10.80
N LEU A 89 16.04 6.82 -11.81
CA LEU A 89 14.60 6.52 -11.87
C LEU A 89 14.35 5.00 -11.92
N GLU A 90 15.15 4.25 -12.69
CA GLU A 90 15.08 2.80 -12.76
C GLU A 90 15.45 2.15 -11.41
N GLU A 91 16.53 2.58 -10.76
CA GLU A 91 16.95 2.09 -9.44
C GLU A 91 15.87 2.33 -8.36
N LEU A 92 15.22 3.49 -8.38
CA LEU A 92 14.10 3.79 -7.49
C LEU A 92 12.88 2.93 -7.78
N ARG A 93 12.58 2.66 -9.06
CA ARG A 93 11.48 1.78 -9.46
C ARG A 93 11.69 0.36 -8.96
N GLU A 94 12.89 -0.18 -9.10
CA GLU A 94 13.22 -1.51 -8.58
C GLU A 94 13.07 -1.57 -7.07
N THR A 95 13.56 -0.54 -6.37
CA THR A 95 13.41 -0.42 -4.91
C THR A 95 11.93 -0.40 -4.51
N LEU A 96 11.11 0.40 -5.19
CA LEU A 96 9.68 0.49 -4.91
C LEU A 96 8.96 -0.85 -5.12
N ILE A 97 9.30 -1.61 -6.16
CA ILE A 97 8.71 -2.94 -6.40
C ILE A 97 8.99 -3.88 -5.23
N VAL A 98 10.23 -3.90 -4.73
CA VAL A 98 10.61 -4.75 -3.58
C VAL A 98 9.84 -4.34 -2.33
N ARG A 99 9.77 -3.03 -2.03
CA ARG A 99 9.08 -2.52 -0.85
C ARG A 99 7.57 -2.71 -0.93
N GLN A 100 6.98 -2.55 -2.11
CA GLN A 100 5.58 -2.84 -2.36
C GLN A 100 5.26 -4.32 -2.07
N SER A 101 6.10 -5.24 -2.53
CA SER A 101 5.93 -6.67 -2.26
C SER A 101 6.01 -7.00 -0.77
N GLU A 102 6.93 -6.38 -0.03
CA GLU A 102 7.00 -6.52 1.43
C GLU A 102 5.72 -6.01 2.11
N CYS A 103 5.24 -4.83 1.71
CA CYS A 103 4.02 -4.24 2.23
C CYS A 103 2.79 -5.14 1.99
N GLU A 104 2.66 -5.70 0.78
CA GLU A 104 1.57 -6.62 0.44
C GLU A 104 1.59 -7.89 1.28
N ASN A 105 2.77 -8.48 1.46
CA ASN A 105 2.93 -9.66 2.31
C ASN A 105 2.52 -9.38 3.77
N LEU A 106 2.89 -8.21 4.31
CA LEU A 106 2.50 -7.80 5.65
C LEU A 106 0.98 -7.59 5.77
N LEU A 107 0.36 -6.90 4.81
CA LEU A 107 -1.09 -6.71 4.78
C LEU A 107 -1.86 -8.03 4.73
N VAL A 108 -1.42 -8.98 3.88
CA VAL A 108 -2.04 -10.30 3.79
C VAL A 108 -1.94 -11.05 5.11
N SER A 109 -0.79 -10.97 5.78
CA SER A 109 -0.57 -11.58 7.09
C SER A 109 -1.53 -11.01 8.15
N GLU A 110 -1.60 -9.68 8.27
CA GLU A 110 -2.46 -9.03 9.26
C GLU A 110 -3.96 -9.24 8.97
N LEU A 111 -4.38 -9.16 7.70
CA LEU A 111 -5.76 -9.46 7.32
C LEU A 111 -6.15 -10.91 7.64
N THR A 112 -5.21 -11.85 7.46
CA THR A 112 -5.42 -13.26 7.82
C THR A 112 -5.59 -13.42 9.33
N LYS A 113 -4.78 -12.72 10.12
CA LYS A 113 -4.90 -12.68 11.59
C LYS A 113 -6.24 -12.11 12.03
N CYS A 114 -6.64 -10.94 11.53
CA CYS A 114 -7.94 -10.34 11.83
C CYS A 114 -9.10 -11.28 11.45
N LYS A 115 -9.04 -11.94 10.29
CA LYS A 115 -10.04 -12.93 9.86
C LYS A 115 -10.16 -14.10 10.84
N ASN A 116 -9.03 -14.60 11.35
CA ASN A 116 -9.02 -15.70 12.31
C ASN A 116 -9.56 -15.27 13.68
N GLU A 117 -9.20 -14.06 14.14
CA GLU A 117 -9.74 -13.47 15.37
C GLU A 117 -11.26 -13.28 15.29
N LEU A 118 -11.77 -12.76 14.17
CA LEU A 118 -13.21 -12.62 13.95
C LEU A 118 -13.94 -13.97 13.98
N LYS A 119 -13.38 -15.01 13.37
CA LYS A 119 -13.92 -16.37 13.46
C LYS A 119 -13.95 -16.89 14.90
N ALA A 120 -12.87 -16.69 15.66
CA ALA A 120 -12.80 -17.08 17.06
C ALA A 120 -13.84 -16.33 17.92
N LEU A 121 -14.05 -15.04 17.67
CA LEU A 121 -15.09 -14.25 18.33
C LEU A 121 -16.51 -14.73 17.96
N GLY A 122 -16.74 -15.07 16.69
CA GLY A 122 -18.00 -15.68 16.23
C GLY A 122 -18.29 -17.01 16.94
N LEU A 123 -17.31 -17.91 16.98
CA LEU A 123 -17.39 -19.18 17.70
C LEU A 123 -17.59 -18.98 19.20
N SER A 124 -16.93 -17.99 19.82
CA SER A 124 -17.14 -17.63 21.23
C SER A 124 -18.56 -17.13 21.48
N ARG A 125 -19.14 -16.37 20.55
CA ARG A 125 -20.53 -15.89 20.63
C ARG A 125 -21.52 -17.03 20.49
N GLU A 126 -21.31 -17.95 19.56
CA GLU A 126 -22.12 -19.15 19.37
C GLU A 126 -22.06 -20.05 20.60
N LEU A 127 -20.86 -20.32 21.14
CA LEU A 127 -20.69 -21.05 22.39
C LEU A 127 -21.38 -20.35 23.56
N LYS A 128 -21.20 -19.03 23.75
CA LYS A 128 -21.93 -18.29 24.80
C LYS A 128 -23.45 -18.36 24.63
N THR A 129 -23.94 -18.45 23.39
CA THR A 129 -25.38 -18.56 23.11
C THR A 129 -25.88 -19.99 23.33
N ALA A 130 -25.12 -21.01 22.94
CA ALA A 130 -25.43 -22.42 23.17
C ALA A 130 -25.32 -22.83 24.65
N TYR A 131 -24.34 -22.27 25.37
CA TYR A 131 -24.12 -22.48 26.81
C TYR A 131 -24.88 -21.47 27.70
N ARG A 132 -25.57 -20.47 27.12
CA ARG A 132 -26.76 -19.88 27.75
C ARG A 132 -27.87 -20.92 27.68
N SER A 133 -27.68 -21.98 28.44
CA SER A 133 -28.74 -22.89 28.80
C SER A 133 -29.89 -22.03 29.35
N PRO A 134 -31.15 -22.26 28.94
CA PRO A 134 -32.28 -21.77 29.71
C PRO A 134 -32.05 -22.26 31.14
N GLN A 135 -32.28 -21.38 32.12
CA GLN A 135 -32.28 -21.74 33.54
C GLN A 135 -32.88 -23.14 33.69
N GLY A 136 -32.08 -24.07 34.24
CA GLY A 136 -32.37 -25.50 34.23
C GLY A 136 -33.79 -25.82 34.70
N PRO A 137 -34.31 -27.02 34.38
CA PRO A 137 -35.66 -27.40 34.76
C PRO A 137 -35.85 -27.14 36.25
N GLN A 138 -36.76 -26.21 36.58
CA GLN A 138 -37.20 -25.98 37.95
C GLN A 138 -37.51 -27.35 38.55
N THR A 139 -36.70 -27.74 39.53
CA THR A 139 -36.83 -29.01 40.23
C THR A 139 -38.26 -29.17 40.68
N SER A 140 -38.87 -30.21 40.11
CA SER A 140 -40.13 -30.83 40.47
C SER A 140 -40.56 -30.58 41.91
N ARG A 141 -41.60 -29.77 42.09
CA ARG A 141 -42.44 -29.81 43.30
C ARG A 141 -43.36 -31.02 43.14
N PHE A 142 -42.90 -32.19 43.55
CA PHE A 142 -43.81 -33.25 43.98
C PHE A 142 -44.56 -32.72 45.21
N VAL A 143 -45.77 -32.21 45.00
CA VAL A 143 -46.74 -32.01 46.07
C VAL A 143 -47.35 -33.37 46.36
N ASP A 144 -46.86 -34.02 47.41
CA ASP A 144 -47.55 -35.17 47.99
C ASP A 144 -48.83 -34.64 48.67
N LYS A 145 -49.99 -35.00 48.13
CA LYS A 145 -51.31 -34.84 48.78
C LYS A 145 -51.96 -36.20 48.91
N LYS A 146 -51.51 -36.97 49.90
CA LYS A 146 -52.28 -38.03 50.55
C LYS A 146 -52.43 -37.74 52.04
N ARG A 147 -53.47 -36.97 52.40
CA ARG A 147 -54.41 -37.15 53.52
C ARG A 147 -55.19 -35.85 53.71
#